data_AF-A0A661NXC7-F1
#
_entry.id   AF-A0A661NXC7-F1
#
_cell.length_a   1.000
_cell.length_b   1.000
_cell.length_c   1.000
_cell.angle_alpha   90.00
_cell.angle_beta   90.00
_cell.angle_gamma   90.00
#
_symmetry.space_group_name_H-M   'P 1'
#
loop_
_entity.id
_entity.type
_entity.pdbx_description
1 polymer ?
#
loop_
_entity_poly.entity_id
_entity_poly.type
_entity_poly.pdbx_seq_one_letter_code
_entity_poly.pdbx_strand_id
1 'polypeptide(L)'
;MIYSNTFSLISLDRSAELTYNPNYSMTWSFRPRWWFGDNFFLRAALDVTRELTEADQTTYSDEAWLGDLSVVAGLARLWTIPVVGIDLSGDIAFTFPTSKASQASTLVLAVAPRLRLSKSFPLLKSLILGANLRATPYLHRYTTGELASPRITNCSASEAGCGAFLNSGSRNAFLRLTPSLDATLVIFDWMGVSLAYGWIVDWLHSASGGEDVVSWVPQEPQNQRYYSFFQLNVFFDPTDYLEVGLNLLTYAPQLAPDSSYYNPLFNRYTTLSVDVILRVDGFIALFGGK
;
A
#
# COMPACT_ATOMS: atom_id res chain seq x y z
N MET A 1 3.77 11.73 -14.21
CA MET A 1 4.16 12.23 -12.87
C MET A 1 2.89 12.34 -12.04
N ILE A 2 2.96 12.12 -10.73
CA ILE A 2 1.81 12.32 -9.83
C ILE A 2 2.22 13.27 -8.72
N TYR A 3 1.36 14.22 -8.40
CA TYR A 3 1.45 15.06 -7.21
C TYR A 3 0.22 14.82 -6.36
N SER A 4 0.41 14.43 -5.11
CA SER A 4 -0.68 14.08 -4.18
C SER A 4 -0.63 14.97 -2.96
N ASN A 5 -1.80 15.45 -2.53
CA ASN A 5 -2.00 16.04 -1.20
C ASN A 5 -2.87 15.08 -0.39
N THR A 6 -2.33 14.56 0.70
CA THR A 6 -2.99 13.56 1.54
C THR A 6 -3.18 14.12 2.94
N PHE A 7 -4.33 13.82 3.55
CA PHE A 7 -4.55 14.11 4.96
C PHE A 7 -5.30 12.97 5.64
N SER A 8 -5.03 12.78 6.94
CA SER A 8 -5.80 11.82 7.74
C SER A 8 -7.19 12.38 8.06
N LEU A 9 -8.25 11.65 7.74
CA LEU A 9 -9.63 12.13 7.91
C LEU A 9 -9.99 12.38 9.39
N ILE A 10 -9.42 11.60 10.31
CA ILE A 10 -9.65 11.77 11.74
C ILE A 10 -9.10 13.11 12.26
N SER A 11 -8.16 13.74 11.53
CA SER A 11 -7.62 15.07 11.87
C SER A 11 -8.69 16.17 11.89
N LEU A 12 -9.84 15.95 11.25
CA LEU A 12 -10.99 16.85 11.25
C LEU A 12 -11.78 16.82 12.58
N ASP A 13 -11.61 15.77 13.39
CA ASP A 13 -12.22 15.63 14.71
C ASP A 13 -11.14 15.47 15.78
N ARG A 14 -10.84 16.57 16.48
CA ARG A 14 -9.84 16.58 17.57
C ARG A 14 -10.19 15.65 18.73
N SER A 15 -11.48 15.33 18.92
CA SER A 15 -11.95 14.49 20.02
C SER A 15 -11.85 12.99 19.74
N ALA A 16 -11.56 12.63 18.49
CA ALA A 16 -11.50 11.24 18.07
C ALA A 16 -10.20 10.53 18.47
N GLU A 17 -9.15 11.26 18.88
CA GLU A 17 -7.91 10.69 19.41
C GLU A 17 -7.52 11.31 20.76
N LEU A 18 -6.87 10.50 21.61
CA LEU A 18 -6.40 10.94 22.94
C LEU A 18 -5.31 12.02 22.85
N THR A 19 -4.47 11.95 21.82
CA THR A 19 -3.44 12.94 21.50
C THR A 19 -3.70 13.41 20.08
N TYR A 20 -3.91 14.72 19.90
CA TYR A 20 -4.16 15.29 18.59
C TYR A 20 -2.85 15.37 17.78
N ASN A 21 -2.64 14.42 16.88
CA ASN A 21 -1.54 14.44 15.90
C ASN A 21 -2.10 14.40 14.47
N PRO A 22 -2.50 15.55 13.89
CA PRO A 22 -3.02 15.59 12.53
C PRO A 22 -1.91 15.27 11.52
N ASN A 23 -2.26 14.57 10.44
CA ASN A 23 -1.33 14.34 9.33
C ASN A 23 -1.82 15.07 8.07
N TYR A 24 -0.96 15.93 7.51
CA TYR A 24 -1.08 16.46 6.15
C TYR A 24 0.25 16.30 5.42
N SER A 25 0.27 15.56 4.32
CA SER A 25 1.48 15.30 3.53
C SER A 25 1.31 15.57 2.05
N MET A 26 2.43 15.93 1.43
CA MET A 26 2.59 16.12 0.00
C MET A 26 3.51 15.03 -0.55
N THR A 27 3.09 14.36 -1.61
CA THR A 27 3.90 13.33 -2.27
C THR A 27 4.10 13.67 -3.75
N TRP A 28 5.35 13.64 -4.19
CA TRP A 28 5.72 13.68 -5.60
C TRP A 28 6.15 12.29 -6.05
N SER A 29 5.40 11.70 -6.96
CA SER A 29 5.67 10.37 -7.51
C SER A 29 6.16 10.42 -8.94
N PHE A 30 7.34 9.86 -9.15
CA PHE A 30 7.94 9.62 -10.46
C PHE A 30 7.62 8.19 -10.89
N ARG A 31 6.68 8.04 -11.82
CA ARG A 31 6.15 6.73 -12.24
C ARG A 31 6.24 6.53 -13.75
N PRO A 32 7.44 6.40 -14.33
CA PRO A 32 7.56 6.11 -15.75
C PRO A 32 7.05 4.71 -16.07
N ARG A 33 6.45 4.57 -17.25
CA ARG A 33 5.90 3.31 -17.76
C ARG A 33 6.28 3.16 -19.22
N TRP A 34 6.70 1.96 -19.58
CA TRP A 34 7.06 1.58 -20.94
C TRP A 34 6.31 0.32 -21.32
N TRP A 35 5.80 0.29 -22.55
CA TRP A 35 5.20 -0.87 -23.16
C TRP A 35 6.10 -1.35 -24.29
N PHE A 36 6.31 -2.66 -24.35
CA PHE A 36 7.04 -3.30 -25.45
C PHE A 36 6.07 -4.29 -26.11
N GLY A 37 5.50 -3.89 -27.24
CA GLY A 37 4.35 -4.56 -27.84
C GLY A 37 3.09 -4.43 -26.96
N ASP A 38 2.14 -5.35 -27.16
CA ASP A 38 0.79 -5.22 -26.58
C ASP A 38 0.68 -5.74 -25.15
N ASN A 39 1.62 -6.58 -24.72
CA ASN A 39 1.48 -7.38 -23.50
C ASN A 39 2.58 -7.13 -22.48
N PHE A 40 3.81 -6.85 -22.89
CA PHE A 40 4.91 -6.65 -21.94
C PHE A 40 5.03 -5.19 -21.52
N PHE A 41 5.14 -4.96 -20.22
CA PHE A 41 5.36 -3.63 -19.67
C PHE A 41 6.47 -3.62 -18.63
N LEU A 42 7.13 -2.47 -18.53
CA LEU A 42 8.03 -2.10 -17.45
C LEU A 42 7.51 -0.82 -16.81
N ARG A 43 7.51 -0.76 -15.47
CA ARG A 43 7.22 0.48 -14.74
C ARG A 43 8.28 0.69 -13.66
N ALA A 44 8.57 1.94 -13.36
CA ALA A 44 9.26 2.28 -12.12
C ALA A 44 8.36 3.18 -11.27
N ALA A 45 8.63 3.24 -9.97
CA ALA A 45 8.01 4.17 -9.05
C ALA A 45 9.04 4.62 -8.02
N LEU A 46 9.12 5.93 -7.82
CA LEU A 46 9.89 6.55 -6.75
C LEU A 46 9.08 7.73 -6.22
N ASP A 47 8.88 7.75 -4.91
CA ASP A 47 8.06 8.75 -4.24
C ASP A 47 8.95 9.61 -3.35
N VAL A 48 8.76 10.93 -3.38
CA VAL A 48 9.33 11.88 -2.42
C VAL A 48 8.17 12.43 -1.61
N THR A 49 8.22 12.33 -0.29
CA THR A 49 7.14 12.79 0.59
C THR A 49 7.65 13.84 1.54
N ARG A 50 6.82 14.84 1.81
CA ARG A 50 7.01 15.80 2.89
C ARG A 50 5.70 15.97 3.63
N GLU A 51 5.74 15.79 4.93
CA GLU A 51 4.65 16.13 5.81
C GLU A 51 4.77 17.59 6.26
N LEU A 52 3.64 18.31 6.25
CA LEU A 52 3.53 19.70 6.69
C LEU A 52 3.17 19.81 8.17
N THR A 53 2.66 18.73 8.75
CA THR A 53 2.39 18.54 10.17
C THR A 53 3.61 17.96 10.89
N GLU A 54 3.41 17.44 12.10
CA GLU A 54 4.49 16.96 12.97
C GLU A 54 4.80 15.49 12.65
N ALA A 55 5.77 15.29 11.76
CA ALA A 55 6.11 13.97 11.25
C ALA A 55 6.73 13.05 12.32
N ASP A 56 6.03 11.97 12.67
CA ASP A 56 6.52 10.94 13.61
C ASP A 56 7.68 10.08 13.04
N GLN A 57 7.90 10.15 11.72
CA GLN A 57 8.81 9.24 11.00
C GLN A 57 10.15 9.87 10.59
N THR A 58 10.35 11.16 10.84
CA THR A 58 11.57 11.88 10.47
C THR A 58 12.39 12.26 11.70
N THR A 59 13.69 12.54 11.48
CA THR A 59 14.58 12.99 12.56
C THR A 59 14.50 14.51 12.74
N TYR A 60 14.21 15.23 11.66
CA TYR A 60 14.14 16.68 11.64
C TYR A 60 12.74 17.15 11.25
N SER A 61 12.33 18.29 11.81
CA SER A 61 11.15 19.01 11.35
C SER A 61 11.29 19.35 9.87
N ASP A 62 10.18 19.32 9.14
CA ASP A 62 10.11 19.71 7.72
C ASP A 62 10.97 18.89 6.76
N GLU A 63 11.46 17.73 7.20
CA GLU A 63 12.28 16.85 6.37
C GLU A 63 11.43 16.24 5.24
N ALA A 64 11.92 16.35 4.00
CA ALA A 64 11.43 15.53 2.91
C ALA A 64 12.18 14.19 2.89
N TRP A 65 11.46 13.09 2.71
CA TRP A 65 12.05 11.76 2.67
C TRP A 65 11.69 11.01 1.39
N LEU A 66 12.59 10.08 1.05
CA LEU A 66 12.46 9.23 -0.13
C LEU A 66 11.74 7.94 0.25
N GLY A 67 10.82 7.51 -0.62
CA GLY A 67 10.25 6.16 -0.61
C GLY A 67 11.21 5.14 -1.21
N ASP A 68 10.79 3.88 -1.24
CA ASP A 68 11.55 2.83 -1.92
C ASP A 68 11.39 2.93 -3.44
N LEU A 69 12.50 2.73 -4.16
CA LEU A 69 12.47 2.55 -5.60
C LEU A 69 11.83 1.18 -5.90
N SER A 70 10.71 1.20 -6.62
CA SER A 70 10.07 -0.02 -7.11
C SER A 70 10.19 -0.12 -8.63
N VAL A 71 10.59 -1.28 -9.13
CA VAL A 71 10.61 -1.60 -10.57
C VAL A 71 9.75 -2.82 -10.79
N VAL A 72 8.78 -2.74 -11.72
CA VAL A 72 7.86 -3.84 -12.02
C VAL A 72 7.94 -4.17 -13.50
N ALA A 73 8.19 -5.44 -13.79
CA ALA A 73 8.08 -6.00 -15.13
C ALA A 73 6.89 -6.98 -15.16
N GLY A 74 6.09 -6.94 -16.21
CA GLY A 74 4.91 -7.79 -16.28
C GLY A 74 4.37 -8.05 -17.67
N LEU A 75 3.50 -9.04 -17.75
CA LEU A 75 2.76 -9.46 -18.93
C LEU A 75 1.26 -9.26 -18.65
N ALA A 76 0.66 -8.31 -19.34
CA ALA A 76 -0.79 -8.12 -19.38
C ALA A 76 -1.41 -9.16 -20.31
N ARG A 77 -2.57 -9.71 -19.90
CA ARG A 77 -3.35 -10.68 -20.68
C ARG A 77 -2.48 -11.83 -21.22
N LEU A 78 -1.67 -12.42 -20.33
CA LEU A 78 -0.83 -13.58 -20.62
C LEU A 78 -1.65 -14.72 -21.25
N TRP A 79 -2.85 -14.95 -20.73
CA TRP A 79 -3.78 -15.94 -21.24
C TRP A 79 -5.22 -15.53 -20.95
N THR A 80 -6.11 -15.69 -21.92
CA THR A 80 -7.56 -15.53 -21.72
C THR A 80 -8.18 -16.92 -21.63
N ILE A 81 -8.80 -17.23 -20.49
CA ILE A 81 -9.50 -18.51 -20.30
C ILE A 81 -10.67 -18.54 -21.29
N PRO A 82 -10.70 -19.52 -22.22
CA PRO A 82 -11.75 -19.61 -23.23
C PRO A 82 -13.10 -19.84 -22.56
N VAL A 83 -14.19 -19.50 -23.27
CA VAL A 83 -15.60 -19.58 -22.80
C VAL A 83 -15.97 -18.55 -21.74
N VAL A 84 -15.16 -18.34 -20.70
CA VAL A 84 -15.47 -17.42 -19.61
C VAL A 84 -14.91 -16.01 -19.79
N GLY A 85 -13.93 -15.81 -20.68
CA GLY A 85 -13.38 -14.50 -21.01
C GLY A 85 -12.65 -13.84 -19.85
N ILE A 86 -11.99 -14.65 -19.02
CA ILE A 86 -11.19 -14.17 -17.88
C ILE A 86 -9.73 -14.06 -18.32
N ASP A 87 -9.15 -12.88 -18.19
CA ASP A 87 -7.76 -12.60 -18.48
C ASP A 87 -6.89 -12.91 -17.26
N LEU A 88 -5.86 -13.74 -17.47
CA LEU A 88 -4.76 -13.96 -16.55
C LEU A 88 -3.62 -13.00 -16.91
N SER A 89 -3.12 -12.26 -15.93
CA SER A 89 -1.94 -11.41 -16.04
C SER A 89 -0.95 -11.73 -14.92
N GLY A 90 0.32 -11.45 -15.16
CA GLY A 90 1.38 -11.67 -14.17
C GLY A 90 2.44 -10.57 -14.19
N ASP A 91 3.00 -10.26 -13.04
CA ASP A 91 4.13 -9.34 -12.92
C ASP A 91 5.04 -9.71 -11.75
N ILE A 92 6.26 -9.19 -11.79
CA ILE A 92 7.21 -9.27 -10.68
C ILE A 92 7.64 -7.84 -10.36
N ALA A 93 7.49 -7.45 -9.10
CA ALA A 93 7.99 -6.20 -8.59
C ALA A 93 9.27 -6.42 -7.77
N PHE A 94 10.28 -5.60 -8.04
CA PHE A 94 11.51 -5.48 -7.26
C PHE A 94 11.45 -4.20 -6.45
N THR A 95 11.67 -4.29 -5.15
CA THR A 95 11.70 -3.11 -4.26
C THR A 95 13.08 -2.95 -3.69
N PHE A 96 13.72 -1.82 -4.00
CA PHE A 96 15.05 -1.46 -3.54
C PHE A 96 14.92 -0.53 -2.33
N PRO A 97 15.69 -0.78 -1.24
CA PRO A 97 15.54 -0.13 0.06
C PRO A 97 16.14 1.29 0.08
N THR A 98 15.59 2.19 -0.72
CA THR A 98 16.06 3.60 -0.77
C THR A 98 15.44 4.46 0.34
N SER A 99 14.34 4.02 0.95
CA SER A 99 13.73 4.73 2.08
C SER A 99 14.43 4.46 3.41
N LYS A 100 14.33 5.42 4.33
CA LYS A 100 14.81 5.26 5.71
C LYS A 100 14.09 4.11 6.42
N ALA A 101 12.79 3.92 6.18
CA ALA A 101 12.00 2.87 6.81
C ALA A 101 12.51 1.46 6.42
N SER A 102 12.78 1.23 5.14
CA SER A 102 13.31 -0.05 4.66
C SER A 102 14.78 -0.26 5.04
N GLN A 103 15.58 0.81 5.11
CA GLN A 103 16.93 0.74 5.65
C GLN A 103 16.92 0.37 7.13
N ALA A 104 16.03 0.98 7.92
CA ALA A 104 15.84 0.65 9.32
C ALA A 104 15.30 -0.78 9.51
N SER A 105 14.53 -1.31 8.56
CA SER A 105 14.16 -2.73 8.57
C SER A 105 15.28 -3.64 8.04
N THR A 106 16.46 -3.11 7.70
CA THR A 106 17.62 -3.85 7.19
C THR A 106 17.34 -4.56 5.86
N LEU A 107 16.35 -4.08 5.11
CA LEU A 107 15.95 -4.65 3.83
C LEU A 107 17.10 -4.53 2.84
N VAL A 108 17.34 -5.60 2.09
CA VAL A 108 18.28 -5.65 0.96
C VAL A 108 17.52 -5.59 -0.36
N LEU A 109 16.45 -6.37 -0.47
CA LEU A 109 15.59 -6.44 -1.66
C LEU A 109 14.27 -7.10 -1.29
N ALA A 110 13.15 -6.62 -1.85
CA ALA A 110 11.91 -7.39 -1.90
C ALA A 110 11.62 -7.84 -3.34
N VAL A 111 11.20 -9.10 -3.50
CA VAL A 111 10.77 -9.64 -4.80
C VAL A 111 9.31 -10.02 -4.64
N ALA A 112 8.43 -9.46 -5.46
CA ALA A 112 7.00 -9.64 -5.30
C ALA A 112 6.35 -10.09 -6.61
N PRO A 113 6.31 -11.40 -6.92
CA PRO A 113 5.44 -11.92 -7.95
C PRO A 113 3.96 -11.64 -7.62
N ARG A 114 3.20 -11.28 -8.66
CA ARG A 114 1.74 -11.14 -8.61
C ARG A 114 1.10 -11.91 -9.76
N LEU A 115 -0.02 -12.54 -9.44
CA LEU A 115 -1.00 -13.02 -10.40
C LEU A 115 -2.27 -12.18 -10.29
N ARG A 116 -2.88 -11.87 -11.42
CA ARG A 116 -4.17 -11.18 -11.51
C ARG A 116 -5.08 -11.92 -12.47
N LEU A 117 -6.30 -12.20 -12.00
CA LEU A 117 -7.43 -12.59 -12.83
C LEU A 117 -8.30 -11.37 -13.02
N SER A 118 -8.78 -11.12 -14.25
CA SER A 118 -9.73 -10.05 -14.47
C SER A 118 -10.74 -10.35 -15.56
N LYS A 119 -11.92 -9.75 -15.46
CA LYS A 119 -12.96 -9.84 -16.47
C LYS A 119 -13.57 -8.47 -16.72
N SER A 120 -13.69 -8.13 -18.00
CA SER A 120 -14.39 -6.93 -18.45
C SER A 120 -15.85 -7.27 -18.77
N PHE A 121 -16.76 -6.40 -18.36
CA PHE A 121 -18.19 -6.46 -18.62
C PHE A 121 -18.62 -5.17 -19.33
N PRO A 122 -19.50 -5.28 -20.34
CA PRO A 122 -20.04 -4.12 -21.05
C PRO A 122 -21.17 -3.46 -20.23
N LEU A 123 -20.83 -2.94 -19.04
CA LEU A 123 -21.74 -2.16 -18.21
C LEU A 123 -21.29 -0.70 -18.24
N LEU A 124 -22.22 0.22 -18.55
CA LEU A 124 -21.90 1.62 -18.88
C LEU A 124 -20.84 1.68 -19.98
N LYS A 125 -19.67 2.30 -19.72
CA LYS A 125 -18.54 2.27 -20.64
C LYS A 125 -17.68 1.02 -20.44
N SER A 126 -17.40 0.67 -19.18
CA SER A 126 -16.70 -0.56 -18.85
C SER A 126 -16.81 -0.85 -17.35
N LEU A 127 -17.11 -2.09 -16.99
CA LEU A 127 -16.88 -2.60 -15.64
C LEU A 127 -15.80 -3.68 -15.70
N ILE A 128 -14.72 -3.49 -14.96
CA ILE A 128 -13.65 -4.47 -14.84
C ILE A 128 -13.65 -4.98 -13.41
N LEU A 129 -13.76 -6.30 -13.25
CA LEU A 129 -13.56 -6.96 -11.96
C LEU A 129 -12.22 -7.68 -11.96
N GLY A 130 -11.52 -7.63 -10.85
CA GLY A 130 -10.19 -8.21 -10.67
C GLY A 130 -10.04 -8.94 -9.34
N ALA A 131 -9.23 -9.99 -9.37
CA ALA A 131 -8.73 -10.68 -8.19
C ALA A 131 -7.21 -10.81 -8.31
N ASN A 132 -6.49 -10.44 -7.26
CA ASN A 132 -5.04 -10.40 -7.24
C ASN A 132 -4.50 -11.24 -6.09
N LEU A 133 -3.36 -11.86 -6.33
CA LEU A 133 -2.55 -12.48 -5.29
C LEU A 133 -1.10 -12.04 -5.49
N ARG A 134 -0.53 -11.37 -4.49
CA ARG A 134 0.90 -11.01 -4.47
C ARG A 134 1.58 -11.70 -3.30
N ALA A 135 2.67 -12.42 -3.56
CA ALA A 135 3.54 -12.98 -2.55
C ALA A 135 4.87 -12.22 -2.58
N THR A 136 5.29 -11.67 -1.45
CA THR A 136 6.47 -10.81 -1.34
C THR A 136 7.43 -11.39 -0.31
N PRO A 137 8.37 -12.27 -0.71
CA PRO A 137 9.56 -12.53 0.08
C PRO A 137 10.39 -11.26 0.24
N TYR A 138 10.84 -11.01 1.47
CA TYR A 138 11.75 -9.93 1.80
C TYR A 138 13.10 -10.51 2.20
N LEU A 139 14.16 -9.99 1.58
CA LEU A 139 15.53 -10.35 1.88
C LEU A 139 16.10 -9.29 2.82
N HIS A 140 16.36 -9.67 4.06
CA HIS A 140 16.90 -8.78 5.09
C HIS A 140 18.34 -9.14 5.43
N ARG A 141 19.13 -8.14 5.85
CA ARG A 141 20.47 -8.38 6.43
C ARG A 141 20.36 -8.99 7.83
N TYR A 142 19.38 -8.54 8.61
CA TYR A 142 19.12 -9.03 9.97
C TYR A 142 17.66 -9.44 10.14
N THR A 143 17.39 -10.34 11.09
CA THR A 143 16.04 -10.81 11.41
C THR A 143 15.19 -9.76 12.15
N THR A 144 15.84 -8.72 12.66
CA THR A 144 15.27 -7.61 13.45
C THR A 144 15.55 -6.27 12.79
N GLY A 145 14.68 -5.28 13.01
CA GLY A 145 14.95 -3.90 12.61
C GLY A 145 16.03 -3.24 13.48
N GLU A 146 16.62 -2.17 12.97
CA GLU A 146 17.55 -1.28 13.70
C GLU A 146 16.81 -0.22 14.55
N LEU A 147 15.49 -0.07 14.35
CA LEU A 147 14.61 0.75 15.16
C LEU A 147 13.63 -0.13 15.92
N ALA A 148 13.55 0.06 17.24
CA ALA A 148 12.49 -0.51 18.06
C ALA A 148 11.37 0.53 18.22
N SER A 149 10.11 0.14 17.94
CA SER A 149 8.98 0.98 18.34
C SER A 149 8.74 0.83 19.85
N PRO A 150 8.29 1.88 20.56
CA PRO A 150 7.88 1.75 21.95
C PRO A 150 6.81 0.66 22.07
N ARG A 151 7.10 -0.37 22.86
CA ARG A 151 6.11 -1.42 23.12
C ARG A 151 5.07 -0.87 24.08
N ILE A 152 3.79 -1.01 23.75
CA ILE A 152 2.72 -0.82 24.73
C ILE A 152 2.88 -1.97 25.74
N THR A 153 3.41 -1.66 26.92
CA THR A 153 3.83 -2.64 27.94
C THR A 153 2.71 -3.62 28.32
N ASN A 154 1.46 -3.17 28.25
CA ASN A 154 0.28 -3.98 28.59
C ASN A 154 -0.26 -4.84 27.44
N CYS A 155 0.25 -4.67 26.20
CA CYS A 155 -0.14 -5.49 25.05
C CYS A 155 0.74 -6.74 24.86
N SER A 156 1.93 -6.73 25.44
CA SER A 156 2.71 -7.94 25.67
C SER A 156 2.28 -8.54 27.00
N ALA A 157 1.84 -9.81 27.02
CA ALA A 157 1.43 -10.57 28.22
C ALA A 157 0.00 -10.33 28.77
N SER A 158 -0.95 -9.83 27.96
CA SER A 158 -2.38 -9.90 28.29
C SER A 158 -2.99 -11.25 27.85
N GLU A 159 -4.00 -11.76 28.55
CA GLU A 159 -4.73 -13.00 28.22
C GLU A 159 -5.29 -13.01 26.77
N ALA A 160 -5.51 -11.82 26.18
CA ALA A 160 -6.00 -11.63 24.81
C ALA A 160 -4.91 -11.43 23.73
N GLY A 161 -3.62 -11.33 24.10
CA GLY A 161 -2.47 -11.24 23.18
C GLY A 161 -2.60 -10.29 21.97
N CYS A 162 -2.48 -8.98 22.15
CA CYS A 162 -2.54 -8.01 21.04
C CYS A 162 -1.25 -7.86 20.20
N GLY A 163 -0.16 -8.54 20.55
CA GLY A 163 1.17 -8.36 19.93
C GLY A 163 1.25 -8.72 18.44
N ALA A 164 0.45 -9.67 17.95
CA ALA A 164 0.36 -10.11 16.56
C ALA A 164 -0.31 -9.03 15.70
N PHE A 165 -1.06 -8.14 16.34
CA PHE A 165 -1.78 -7.06 15.70
C PHE A 165 -1.06 -5.71 15.84
N LEU A 166 0.07 -5.67 16.57
CA LEU A 166 0.91 -4.49 16.76
C LEU A 166 2.26 -4.64 16.05
N ASN A 167 2.70 -3.56 15.39
CA ASN A 167 4.04 -3.49 14.82
C ASN A 167 5.04 -3.09 15.91
N SER A 168 5.66 -4.08 16.55
CA SER A 168 6.70 -3.89 17.59
C SER A 168 8.05 -3.40 17.06
N GLY A 169 8.24 -3.30 15.74
CA GLY A 169 9.53 -2.97 15.12
C GLY A 169 10.65 -4.01 15.33
N SER A 170 10.47 -4.95 16.27
CA SER A 170 11.53 -5.86 16.73
C SER A 170 11.84 -7.00 15.76
N ARG A 171 10.91 -7.38 14.89
CA ARG A 171 11.05 -8.50 13.96
C ARG A 171 10.68 -8.08 12.55
N ASN A 172 11.56 -8.35 11.60
CA ASN A 172 11.28 -8.13 10.18
C ASN A 172 10.37 -9.24 9.64
N ALA A 173 9.48 -8.88 8.72
CA ALA A 173 8.66 -9.85 7.99
C ALA A 173 9.51 -10.52 6.90
N PHE A 174 9.59 -11.84 6.87
CA PHE A 174 10.32 -12.54 5.79
C PHE A 174 9.44 -12.81 4.56
N LEU A 175 8.12 -12.84 4.74
CA LEU A 175 7.14 -13.07 3.68
C LEU A 175 5.87 -12.26 3.95
N ARG A 176 5.34 -11.63 2.90
CA ARG A 176 4.00 -11.04 2.88
C ARG A 176 3.13 -11.70 1.83
N LEU A 177 1.90 -12.04 2.17
CA LEU A 177 0.88 -12.45 1.22
C LEU A 177 -0.24 -11.40 1.18
N THR A 178 -0.61 -10.97 -0.03
CA THR A 178 -1.63 -9.94 -0.25
C THR A 178 -2.66 -10.41 -1.27
N PRO A 179 -3.71 -11.13 -0.85
CA PRO A 179 -4.91 -11.32 -1.65
C PRO A 179 -5.74 -10.03 -1.67
N SER A 180 -6.30 -9.68 -2.83
CA SER A 180 -7.21 -8.55 -2.96
C SER A 180 -8.18 -8.70 -4.12
N LEU A 181 -9.29 -7.99 -4.02
CA LEU A 181 -10.30 -7.85 -5.07
C LEU A 181 -10.35 -6.38 -5.49
N ASP A 182 -10.49 -6.16 -6.80
CA ASP A 182 -10.66 -4.83 -7.37
C ASP A 182 -11.86 -4.76 -8.30
N ALA A 183 -12.48 -3.59 -8.37
CA ALA A 183 -13.53 -3.28 -9.32
C ALA A 183 -13.31 -1.86 -9.86
N THR A 184 -13.36 -1.70 -11.17
CA THR A 184 -13.28 -0.39 -11.84
C THR A 184 -14.47 -0.22 -12.74
N LEU A 185 -15.26 0.83 -12.50
CA LEU A 185 -16.40 1.23 -13.32
C LEU A 185 -16.07 2.54 -14.02
N VAL A 186 -15.95 2.48 -15.35
CA VAL A 186 -15.89 3.67 -16.20
C VAL A 186 -17.32 4.08 -16.52
N ILE A 187 -17.69 5.27 -16.07
CA ILE A 187 -19.05 5.81 -16.21
C ILE A 187 -19.13 6.64 -17.50
N PHE A 188 -18.16 7.53 -17.69
CA PHE A 188 -17.98 8.34 -18.90
C PHE A 188 -16.54 8.24 -19.39
N ASP A 189 -16.27 8.69 -20.61
CA ASP A 189 -14.91 8.67 -21.16
C ASP A 189 -13.91 9.52 -20.35
N TRP A 190 -14.42 10.46 -19.54
CA TRP A 190 -13.64 11.34 -18.66
C TRP A 190 -13.81 11.02 -17.17
N MET A 191 -14.57 9.99 -16.78
CA MET A 191 -14.87 9.74 -15.36
C MET A 191 -15.09 8.27 -15.05
N GLY A 192 -14.50 7.83 -13.94
CA GLY A 192 -14.81 6.52 -13.37
C GLY A 192 -14.52 6.43 -11.89
N VAL A 193 -14.82 5.25 -11.35
CA VAL A 193 -14.61 4.90 -9.95
C VAL A 193 -13.90 3.56 -9.90
N SER A 194 -12.86 3.47 -9.08
CA SER A 194 -12.23 2.21 -8.73
C SER A 194 -12.31 1.93 -7.23
N LEU A 195 -12.47 0.66 -6.91
CA LEU A 195 -12.58 0.12 -5.58
C LEU A 195 -11.58 -1.01 -5.44
N ALA A 196 -10.88 -1.10 -4.33
CA ALA A 196 -10.09 -2.26 -3.97
C ALA A 196 -10.26 -2.60 -2.50
N TYR A 197 -10.31 -3.90 -2.20
CA TYR A 197 -10.30 -4.39 -0.84
C TYR A 197 -9.40 -5.62 -0.75
N GLY A 198 -8.61 -5.72 0.31
CA GLY A 198 -7.72 -6.85 0.47
C GLY A 198 -7.21 -7.05 1.88
N TRP A 199 -6.49 -8.14 2.03
CA TRP A 199 -5.89 -8.56 3.28
C TRP A 199 -4.39 -8.68 3.11
N ILE A 200 -3.67 -8.52 4.20
CA ILE A 200 -2.22 -8.68 4.23
C ILE A 200 -1.88 -9.57 5.41
N VAL A 201 -1.10 -10.60 5.13
CA VAL A 201 -0.54 -11.48 6.14
C VAL A 201 0.98 -11.41 6.03
N ASP A 202 1.63 -10.93 7.08
CA ASP A 202 3.08 -10.93 7.21
C ASP A 202 3.52 -12.07 8.11
N TRP A 203 4.49 -12.87 7.67
CA TRP A 203 5.18 -13.83 8.52
C TRP A 203 6.53 -13.24 8.96
N LEU A 204 6.79 -13.28 10.26
CA LEU A 204 7.94 -12.66 10.90
C LEU A 204 9.08 -13.66 11.12
N HIS A 205 10.34 -13.24 10.93
CA HIS A 205 11.51 -14.04 11.29
C HIS A 205 11.44 -14.44 12.76
N SER A 206 11.90 -15.63 13.15
CA SER A 206 11.95 -16.03 14.57
C SER A 206 12.70 -15.00 15.42
N ALA A 207 12.23 -14.76 16.64
CA ALA A 207 12.96 -13.90 17.58
C ALA A 207 14.29 -14.58 17.95
N SER A 208 15.41 -13.97 17.59
CA SER A 208 16.74 -14.44 17.98
C SER A 208 17.10 -13.87 19.35
N GLY A 209 17.19 -14.71 20.39
CA GLY A 209 17.85 -14.34 21.64
C GLY A 209 16.95 -13.80 22.76
N GLY A 210 15.96 -14.57 23.22
CA GLY A 210 15.37 -14.37 24.55
C GLY A 210 14.35 -13.24 24.70
N GLU A 211 13.73 -12.79 23.60
CA GLU A 211 12.52 -11.95 23.66
C GLU A 211 11.23 -12.75 23.93
N ASP A 212 11.35 -13.89 24.59
CA ASP A 212 10.22 -14.38 25.39
C ASP A 212 10.02 -13.31 26.47
N VAL A 213 9.13 -12.36 26.22
CA VAL A 213 8.50 -11.64 27.32
C VAL A 213 7.98 -12.74 28.21
N VAL A 214 8.59 -12.92 29.37
CA VAL A 214 8.21 -13.96 30.33
C VAL A 214 6.79 -13.64 30.77
N SER A 215 5.85 -14.18 30.00
CA SER A 215 4.43 -14.10 30.28
C SER A 215 4.10 -15.32 31.11
N TRP A 216 3.58 -15.07 32.30
CA TRP A 216 3.06 -16.13 33.17
C TRP A 216 1.73 -16.70 32.65
N VAL A 217 1.22 -16.13 31.56
CA VAL A 217 0.02 -16.55 30.84
C VAL A 217 0.44 -17.10 29.47
N PRO A 218 -0.04 -18.27 29.03
CA PRO A 218 0.18 -18.76 27.67
C PRO A 218 -0.23 -17.70 26.65
N GLN A 219 0.61 -17.47 25.65
CA GLN A 219 0.34 -16.52 24.56
C GLN A 219 0.29 -17.28 23.24
N GLU A 220 -0.66 -16.93 22.38
CA GLU A 220 -0.69 -17.42 21.01
C GLU A 220 0.60 -17.00 20.28
N PRO A 221 1.12 -17.80 19.32
CA PRO A 221 2.31 -17.45 18.57
C PRO A 221 2.17 -16.09 17.85
N GLN A 222 2.99 -15.11 18.23
CA GLN A 222 2.97 -13.76 17.64
C GLN A 222 3.91 -13.67 16.42
N ASN A 223 3.93 -14.71 15.57
CA ASN A 223 4.82 -14.80 14.40
C ASN A 223 4.17 -14.29 13.10
N GLN A 224 2.94 -13.81 13.18
CA GLN A 224 2.20 -13.26 12.04
C GLN A 224 1.64 -11.88 12.37
N ARG A 225 1.45 -11.05 11.34
CA ARG A 225 0.69 -9.80 11.43
C ARG A 225 -0.40 -9.75 10.38
N TYR A 226 -1.56 -9.27 10.78
CA TYR A 226 -2.76 -9.22 9.94
C TYR A 226 -3.22 -7.79 9.74
N TYR A 227 -3.34 -7.39 8.48
CA TYR A 227 -3.88 -6.10 8.09
C TYR A 227 -5.01 -6.29 7.08
N SER A 228 -5.80 -5.23 6.94
CA SER A 228 -6.71 -5.05 5.83
C SER A 228 -6.46 -3.70 5.18
N PHE A 229 -6.82 -3.59 3.91
CA PHE A 229 -6.85 -2.31 3.24
C PHE A 229 -8.13 -2.17 2.41
N PHE A 230 -8.62 -0.95 2.36
CA PHE A 230 -9.72 -0.52 1.52
C PHE A 230 -9.28 0.73 0.76
N GLN A 231 -9.57 0.75 -0.54
CA GLN A 231 -9.29 1.90 -1.38
C GLN A 231 -10.51 2.21 -2.23
N LEU A 232 -10.90 3.48 -2.28
CA LEU A 232 -11.87 4.03 -3.20
C LEU A 232 -11.24 5.21 -3.92
N ASN A 233 -11.21 5.17 -5.24
CA ASN A 233 -10.69 6.26 -6.06
C ASN A 233 -11.74 6.70 -7.07
N VAL A 234 -12.07 7.99 -7.07
CA VAL A 234 -12.88 8.61 -8.11
C VAL A 234 -11.92 9.41 -8.99
N PHE A 235 -11.84 9.06 -10.27
CA PHE A 235 -10.91 9.69 -11.20
C PHE A 235 -11.65 10.46 -12.29
N PHE A 236 -11.04 11.57 -12.70
CA PHE A 236 -11.52 12.48 -13.72
C PHE A 236 -10.39 12.74 -14.72
N ASP A 237 -10.63 12.51 -15.99
CA ASP A 237 -9.72 12.75 -17.10
C ASP A 237 -10.23 13.96 -17.92
N PRO A 238 -10.10 15.21 -17.43
CA PRO A 238 -10.59 16.38 -18.15
C PRO A 238 -9.90 16.58 -19.52
N THR A 239 -8.69 16.06 -19.69
CA THR A 239 -7.93 16.07 -20.94
C THR A 239 -7.06 14.82 -21.03
N ASP A 240 -6.53 14.49 -22.21
CA ASP A 240 -5.68 13.30 -22.39
C ASP A 240 -4.36 13.33 -21.61
N TYR A 241 -3.91 14.51 -21.18
CA TYR A 241 -2.65 14.71 -20.46
C TYR A 241 -2.80 14.90 -18.95
N LEU A 242 -4.02 15.09 -18.46
CA LEU A 242 -4.31 15.41 -17.07
C LEU A 242 -5.41 14.51 -16.52
N GLU A 243 -5.10 13.85 -15.42
CA GLU A 243 -6.06 13.11 -14.59
C GLU A 243 -6.06 13.73 -13.18
N VAL A 244 -7.24 13.83 -12.59
CA VAL A 244 -7.45 14.24 -11.20
C VAL A 244 -8.15 13.11 -10.47
N GLY A 245 -7.53 12.62 -9.38
CA GLY A 245 -8.06 11.56 -8.54
C GLY A 245 -8.45 12.07 -7.16
N LEU A 246 -9.59 11.61 -6.65
CA LEU A 246 -9.94 11.69 -5.23
C LEU A 246 -9.87 10.28 -4.65
N ASN A 247 -8.91 10.04 -3.78
CA ASN A 247 -8.59 8.72 -3.27
C ASN A 247 -8.77 8.64 -1.76
N LEU A 248 -9.63 7.73 -1.32
CA LEU A 248 -9.84 7.36 0.06
C LEU A 248 -9.13 6.04 0.32
N LEU A 249 -8.16 6.02 1.22
CA LEU A 249 -7.38 4.84 1.58
C LEU A 249 -7.46 4.57 3.07
N THR A 250 -7.92 3.39 3.44
CA THR A 250 -7.85 2.86 4.80
C THR A 250 -6.87 1.71 4.80
N TYR A 251 -5.77 1.82 5.55
CA TYR A 251 -4.80 0.76 5.74
C TYR A 251 -4.60 0.52 7.23
N ALA A 252 -5.11 -0.58 7.77
CA ALA A 252 -5.18 -0.77 9.21
C ALA A 252 -4.82 -2.21 9.61
N PRO A 253 -4.27 -2.42 10.83
CA PRO A 253 -4.35 -3.72 11.49
C PRO A 253 -5.82 -4.18 11.55
N GLN A 254 -6.06 -5.49 11.58
CA GLN A 254 -7.44 -5.99 11.64
C GLN A 254 -8.11 -5.70 13.00
N LEU A 255 -7.33 -5.72 14.09
CA LEU A 255 -7.82 -5.50 15.44
C LEU A 255 -7.29 -4.19 16.03
N ALA A 256 -8.15 -3.53 16.80
CA ALA A 256 -7.84 -2.41 17.64
C ALA A 256 -7.17 -2.86 18.97
N PRO A 257 -6.57 -1.95 19.74
CA PRO A 257 -5.93 -2.29 21.01
C PRO A 257 -6.84 -2.94 22.07
N ASP A 258 -8.17 -2.77 21.92
CA ASP A 258 -9.19 -3.38 22.77
C ASP A 258 -9.68 -4.75 22.22
N SER A 259 -8.99 -5.29 21.22
CA SER A 259 -9.32 -6.54 20.52
C SER A 259 -10.64 -6.50 19.73
N SER A 260 -11.23 -5.33 19.50
CA SER A 260 -12.33 -5.16 18.55
C SER A 260 -11.83 -5.07 17.11
N TYR A 261 -12.67 -5.41 16.12
CA TYR A 261 -12.30 -5.24 14.71
C TYR A 261 -12.46 -3.78 14.28
N TYR A 262 -11.44 -3.24 13.61
CA TYR A 262 -11.60 -1.94 12.95
C TYR A 262 -12.63 -2.04 11.82
N ASN A 263 -13.44 -1.00 11.64
CA ASN A 263 -14.24 -0.85 10.44
C ASN A 263 -13.29 -0.73 9.24
N PRO A 264 -13.38 -1.61 8.22
CA PRO A 264 -12.44 -1.63 7.11
C PRO A 264 -12.59 -0.45 6.17
N LEU A 265 -13.76 0.21 6.15
CA LEU A 265 -14.04 1.31 5.22
C LEU A 265 -13.56 2.65 5.77
N PHE A 266 -13.75 2.87 7.07
CA PHE A 266 -13.41 4.12 7.74
C PHE A 266 -12.97 3.87 9.18
N ASN A 267 -11.76 4.30 9.53
CA ASN A 267 -11.20 4.28 10.88
C ASN A 267 -10.09 5.31 11.02
N ARG A 268 -9.34 5.28 12.13
CA ARG A 268 -8.25 6.23 12.41
C ARG A 268 -7.10 6.22 11.40
N TYR A 269 -6.94 5.13 10.64
CA TYR A 269 -5.94 4.99 9.59
C TYR A 269 -6.46 5.38 8.20
N THR A 270 -7.66 5.98 8.13
CA THR A 270 -8.24 6.44 6.87
C THR A 270 -7.66 7.79 6.47
N THR A 271 -7.13 7.83 5.26
CA THR A 271 -6.60 9.02 4.61
C THR A 271 -7.43 9.38 3.38
N LEU A 272 -7.53 10.67 3.12
CA LEU A 272 -8.11 11.21 1.88
C LEU A 272 -7.01 11.95 1.14
N SER A 273 -6.85 11.65 -0.14
CA SER A 273 -5.88 12.31 -1.01
C SER A 273 -6.52 12.87 -2.28
N VAL A 274 -5.97 13.99 -2.73
CA VAL A 274 -6.23 14.56 -4.05
C VAL A 274 -4.96 14.41 -4.88
N ASP A 275 -5.08 13.67 -5.98
CA ASP A 275 -4.00 13.32 -6.86
C ASP A 275 -4.13 14.11 -8.18
N VAL A 276 -3.05 14.76 -8.59
CA VAL A 276 -2.91 15.39 -9.90
C VAL A 276 -1.90 14.60 -10.69
N ILE A 277 -2.36 13.95 -11.76
CA ILE A 277 -1.58 13.02 -12.57
C ILE A 277 -1.36 13.63 -13.95
N LEU A 278 -0.09 13.84 -14.28
CA LEU A 278 0.32 14.30 -15.61
C LEU A 278 0.81 13.11 -16.44
N ARG A 279 0.10 12.85 -17.55
CA ARG A 279 0.40 11.80 -18.53
C ARG A 279 1.31 12.38 -19.61
N VAL A 280 2.55 11.88 -19.66
CA VAL A 280 3.59 12.40 -20.58
C VAL A 280 3.18 12.21 -22.04
N ASP A 281 2.57 11.08 -22.38
CA ASP A 281 2.16 10.78 -23.77
C ASP A 281 1.13 11.80 -24.29
N GLY A 282 0.12 12.12 -23.47
CA GLY A 282 -0.87 13.15 -23.80
C GLY A 282 -0.24 14.54 -23.89
N PHE A 283 0.73 14.86 -23.02
CA PHE A 283 1.42 16.13 -23.06
C PHE A 283 2.28 16.29 -24.31
N ILE A 284 3.00 15.24 -24.72
CA ILE A 284 3.77 15.24 -25.97
C ILE A 284 2.84 15.36 -27.18
N ALA A 285 1.69 14.67 -27.18
CA ALA A 285 0.71 14.77 -28.26
C ALA A 285 0.20 16.21 -28.49
N LEU A 286 0.12 17.03 -27.42
CA LEU A 286 -0.24 18.45 -27.50
C LEU A 286 0.74 19.27 -28.37
N PHE A 287 2.03 18.93 -28.35
CA PHE A 287 3.09 19.63 -29.09
C PHE A 287 3.55 18.89 -30.36
N GLY A 288 3.26 17.58 -30.44
CA GLY A 288 3.75 16.68 -31.48
C GLY A 288 2.95 16.65 -32.77
N GLY A 289 1.74 17.20 -32.79
CA GLY A 289 0.98 17.50 -34.02
C GLY A 289 1.02 16.42 -35.10
N LYS A 290 0.53 15.21 -34.80
CA LYS A 290 -0.16 14.25 -35.69
C LYS A 290 -0.38 12.92 -34.98
#